data_AF-A0AAD3NAZ8-F1
#
_entry.id   AF-A0AAD3NAZ8-F1
#
_cell.length_a   1.000
_cell.length_b   1.000
_cell.length_c   1.000
_cell.angle_alpha   90.00
_cell.angle_beta   90.00
_cell.angle_gamma   90.00
#
_symmetry.space_group_name_H-M   'P 1'
#
loop_
_entity.id
_entity.type
_entity.pdbx_description
1 polymer ?
#
loop_
_entity_poly.entity_id
_entity_poly.type
_entity_poly.pdbx_seq_one_letter_code
_entity_poly.pdbx_strand_id
1 'polypeptide(L)'
;MTASLVLIYFYSLTHITYPINLPKVGRAKDYPLFFGTAIFAFEGIGVVLPLENKMQRPQSFSLVLYLGMGIVTFLYISLGTIGYMCFGAHIGGSITLNLPNCWTYQAVKLLYCFGIFITFALQFYVPAEILIPTVVARVSERWETAVDLLLRTGLVIFTCKLLIVHLEEESVCLSTPPGSSKQFPVIALLDYL
;
A
#
# COMPACT_ATOMS: atom_id res chain seq x y z
N MET A 1 13.73 0.02 2.75
CA MET A 1 12.70 -0.51 1.82
C MET A 1 13.28 -1.01 0.50
N THR A 2 14.00 -0.18 -0.26
CA THR A 2 14.58 -0.56 -1.57
C THR A 2 15.51 -1.78 -1.49
N ALA A 3 16.43 -1.83 -0.51
CA ALA A 3 17.29 -2.99 -0.30
C ALA A 3 16.49 -4.29 -0.03
N SER A 4 15.43 -4.22 0.78
CA SER A 4 14.53 -5.36 1.01
C SER A 4 13.86 -5.82 -0.29
N LEU A 5 13.34 -4.87 -1.08
CA LEU A 5 12.71 -5.18 -2.37
C LEU A 5 13.69 -5.86 -3.33
N VAL A 6 14.93 -5.37 -3.43
CA VAL A 6 15.98 -5.98 -4.27
C VAL A 6 16.27 -7.42 -3.83
N LEU A 7 16.37 -7.67 -2.53
CA LEU A 7 16.62 -9.02 -2.00
C LEU A 7 15.45 -9.98 -2.25
N ILE A 8 14.21 -9.49 -2.10
CA ILE A 8 12.99 -10.27 -2.42
C ILE A 8 12.96 -10.59 -3.91
N TYR A 9 13.28 -9.62 -4.76
CA TYR A 9 13.33 -9.79 -6.21
C TYR A 9 14.40 -10.81 -6.61
N PHE A 10 15.60 -10.71 -6.04
CA PHE A 10 16.69 -11.66 -6.26
C PHE A 10 16.33 -13.08 -5.79
N TYR A 11 15.73 -13.21 -4.61
CA TYR A 11 15.24 -14.50 -4.12
C TYR A 11 14.21 -15.12 -5.08
N SER A 12 13.23 -14.32 -5.50
CA SER A 12 12.14 -14.79 -6.37
C SER A 12 12.64 -15.21 -7.75
N LEU A 13 13.67 -14.54 -8.29
CA LEU A 13 14.30 -14.92 -9.56
C LEU A 13 15.11 -16.22 -9.46
N THR A 14 15.78 -16.46 -8.33
CA THR A 14 16.64 -17.64 -8.15
C THR A 14 15.87 -18.91 -7.82
N HIS A 15 14.64 -18.79 -7.30
CA HIS A 15 13.81 -19.92 -6.87
C HIS A 15 12.66 -20.22 -7.82
N ILE A 16 12.71 -19.73 -9.07
CA ILE A 16 11.75 -20.11 -10.10
C ILE A 16 11.94 -21.59 -10.42
N THR A 17 10.92 -22.40 -10.11
CA THR A 17 10.94 -23.85 -10.36
C THR A 17 10.48 -24.13 -11.78
N TYR A 18 11.30 -24.85 -12.55
CA TYR A 18 10.97 -25.30 -13.90
C TYR A 18 10.56 -26.79 -13.86
N PRO A 19 9.52 -27.22 -14.60
CA PRO A 19 8.71 -26.45 -15.56
C PRO A 19 7.59 -25.62 -14.90
N ILE A 20 7.30 -24.46 -15.49
CA ILE A 20 6.26 -23.52 -15.04
C ILE A 20 4.88 -24.06 -15.47
N ASN A 21 4.26 -24.88 -14.62
CA ASN A 21 2.92 -25.42 -14.82
C ASN A 21 1.88 -24.58 -14.05
N LEU A 22 1.64 -23.35 -14.49
CA LEU A 22 0.72 -22.40 -13.85
C LEU A 22 -0.38 -21.95 -14.82
N PRO A 23 -1.63 -21.75 -14.33
CA PRO A 23 -2.69 -21.21 -15.16
C PRO A 23 -2.30 -19.78 -15.59
N LYS A 24 -2.30 -19.56 -16.90
CA LYS A 24 -1.90 -18.28 -17.52
C LYS A 24 -2.94 -17.16 -17.32
N VAL A 25 -4.17 -17.53 -16.97
CA VAL A 25 -5.30 -16.62 -16.80
C VAL A 25 -6.01 -16.98 -15.49
N GLY A 26 -6.34 -15.95 -14.70
CA GLY A 26 -7.13 -16.10 -13.49
C GLY A 26 -8.59 -16.47 -13.79
N ARG A 27 -9.35 -16.85 -12.75
CA ARG A 27 -10.78 -17.15 -12.90
C ARG A 27 -11.56 -15.84 -12.91
N ALA A 28 -12.69 -15.81 -13.62
CA ALA A 28 -13.49 -14.59 -13.74
C ALA A 28 -13.91 -13.99 -12.39
N LYS A 29 -14.14 -14.83 -11.37
CA LYS A 29 -14.49 -14.42 -10.01
C LYS A 29 -13.38 -13.67 -9.25
N ASP A 30 -12.13 -13.80 -9.68
CA ASP A 30 -10.97 -13.21 -9.01
C ASP A 30 -10.66 -11.81 -9.60
N TYR A 31 -11.27 -11.42 -10.73
CA TYR A 31 -11.03 -10.11 -11.37
C TYR A 31 -11.42 -8.91 -10.49
N PRO A 32 -12.57 -8.89 -9.79
CA PRO A 32 -12.92 -7.74 -8.95
C PRO A 32 -11.87 -7.46 -7.87
N LEU A 33 -11.37 -8.51 -7.21
CA LEU A 33 -10.29 -8.38 -6.21
C LEU A 33 -9.00 -7.86 -6.85
N PHE A 34 -8.62 -8.42 -8.01
CA PHE A 34 -7.43 -7.96 -8.74
C PHE A 34 -7.51 -6.47 -9.12
N PHE A 35 -8.62 -6.04 -9.72
CA PHE A 35 -8.78 -4.63 -10.11
C PHE A 35 -8.86 -3.70 -8.90
N GLY A 36 -9.53 -4.11 -7.82
CA GLY A 36 -9.55 -3.35 -6.56
C GLY A 36 -8.15 -3.16 -5.98
N THR A 37 -7.36 -4.23 -5.88
CA THR A 37 -5.97 -4.14 -5.41
C THR A 37 -5.10 -3.31 -6.36
N ALA A 38 -5.28 -3.44 -7.67
CA ALA A 38 -4.52 -2.66 -8.65
C ALA A 38 -4.84 -1.16 -8.57
N ILE A 39 -6.11 -0.78 -8.50
CA ILE A 39 -6.53 0.62 -8.36
C ILE A 39 -5.98 1.20 -7.06
N PHE A 40 -6.14 0.48 -5.95
CA PHE A 40 -5.60 0.88 -4.64
C PHE A 40 -4.08 1.06 -4.67
N ALA A 41 -3.34 0.18 -5.37
CA ALA A 41 -1.89 0.29 -5.46
C ALA A 41 -1.41 1.53 -6.24
N PHE A 42 -2.23 2.08 -7.15
CA PHE A 42 -1.94 3.32 -7.87
C PHE A 42 -2.60 4.55 -7.23
N GLU A 43 -3.27 4.39 -6.09
CA GLU A 43 -3.81 5.48 -5.34
C GLU A 43 -2.67 6.35 -4.78
N GLY A 44 -2.61 7.60 -5.26
CA GLY A 44 -1.61 8.57 -4.81
C GLY A 44 -2.00 10.01 -5.14
N ILE A 45 -3.24 10.24 -5.61
CA ILE A 45 -3.66 11.57 -6.08
C ILE A 45 -3.59 12.62 -4.97
N GLY A 46 -3.77 12.22 -3.70
CA GLY A 46 -3.66 13.12 -2.55
C GLY A 46 -2.26 13.73 -2.40
N VAL A 47 -1.19 12.99 -2.74
CA VAL A 47 0.19 13.50 -2.59
C VAL A 47 0.62 14.42 -3.74
N VAL A 48 -0.12 14.45 -4.84
CA VAL A 48 0.24 15.18 -6.07
C VAL A 48 0.33 16.69 -5.81
N LEU A 49 -0.69 17.28 -5.19
CA LEU A 49 -0.74 18.74 -4.96
C LEU A 49 0.33 19.23 -3.98
N PRO A 50 0.53 18.62 -2.79
CA PRO A 50 1.61 19.03 -1.91
C PRO A 50 2.99 18.80 -2.52
N LEU A 51 3.16 17.72 -3.30
CA LEU A 51 4.42 17.43 -3.98
C LEU A 51 4.76 18.49 -5.02
N GLU A 52 3.80 18.86 -5.89
CA GLU A 52 3.96 19.91 -6.88
C GLU A 52 4.34 21.25 -6.22
N ASN A 53 3.67 21.61 -5.13
CA ASN A 53 3.94 22.83 -4.38
C ASN A 53 5.33 22.87 -3.72
N LYS A 54 5.93 21.72 -3.42
CA LYS A 54 7.27 21.63 -2.80
C LYS A 54 8.40 21.44 -3.83
N MET A 55 8.09 21.32 -5.12
CA MET A 55 9.12 21.19 -6.16
C MET A 55 9.80 22.53 -6.47
N GLN A 56 11.13 22.48 -6.67
CA GLN A 56 11.89 23.65 -7.12
C GLN A 56 11.47 24.12 -8.54
N ARG A 57 10.96 23.21 -9.38
CA ARG A 57 10.53 23.47 -10.76
C ARG A 57 9.18 22.78 -11.05
N PRO A 58 8.05 23.36 -10.64
CA PRO A 58 6.72 22.75 -10.80
C PRO A 58 6.33 22.50 -12.27
N GLN A 59 6.89 23.25 -13.22
CA GLN A 59 6.64 23.04 -14.66
C GLN A 59 7.10 21.67 -15.17
N SER A 60 8.00 20.99 -14.44
CA SER A 60 8.49 19.65 -14.75
C SER A 60 7.72 18.54 -14.03
N PHE A 61 6.72 18.89 -13.22
CA PHE A 61 5.96 17.97 -12.38
C PHE A 61 5.37 16.81 -13.18
N SER A 62 4.70 17.11 -14.31
CA SER A 62 4.11 16.07 -15.17
C SER A 62 5.13 15.03 -15.64
N LEU A 63 6.34 15.45 -16.00
CA LEU A 63 7.40 14.53 -16.44
C LEU A 63 7.84 13.61 -15.29
N VAL A 64 8.06 14.19 -14.10
CA VAL A 64 8.44 13.43 -12.91
C VAL A 64 7.33 12.44 -12.51
N LEU A 65 6.08 12.86 -12.60
CA LEU A 65 4.92 12.03 -12.30
C LEU A 65 4.81 10.86 -13.29
N TYR A 66 4.86 11.11 -14.60
CA TYR A 66 4.79 10.04 -15.60
C TYR A 66 5.95 9.05 -15.48
N LEU A 67 7.17 9.55 -15.24
CA LEU A 67 8.34 8.69 -15.03
C LEU A 67 8.18 7.83 -13.78
N GLY A 68 7.73 8.43 -12.67
CA GLY A 68 7.45 7.73 -11.42
C GLY A 68 6.40 6.64 -11.60
N MET A 69 5.27 6.98 -12.23
CA MET A 69 4.19 6.03 -12.53
C MET A 69 4.67 4.89 -13.43
N GLY A 70 5.50 5.17 -14.45
CA GLY A 70 6.09 4.16 -15.31
C GLY A 70 6.99 3.17 -14.55
N ILE A 71 7.85 3.68 -13.67
CA ILE A 71 8.73 2.85 -12.84
C ILE A 71 7.92 1.97 -11.89
N VAL A 72 6.94 2.54 -11.18
CA VAL A 72 6.09 1.79 -10.24
C VAL A 72 5.27 0.73 -10.98
N THR A 73 4.70 1.06 -12.13
CA THR A 73 3.97 0.11 -12.97
C THR A 73 4.83 -1.07 -13.38
N PHE A 74 6.05 -0.80 -13.86
CA PHE A 74 7.00 -1.84 -14.23
C PHE A 74 7.34 -2.73 -13.02
N LEU A 75 7.59 -2.14 -11.85
CA LEU A 75 7.88 -2.88 -10.63
C LEU A 75 6.72 -3.77 -10.18
N TYR A 76 5.48 -3.28 -10.23
CA TYR A 76 4.31 -4.08 -9.86
C TYR A 76 4.07 -5.25 -10.82
N ILE A 77 4.15 -5.02 -12.13
CA ILE A 77 3.95 -6.08 -13.13
C ILE A 77 5.07 -7.13 -13.02
N SER A 78 6.32 -6.70 -12.95
CA SER A 78 7.46 -7.62 -12.88
C SER A 78 7.47 -8.42 -11.58
N LEU A 79 7.32 -7.78 -10.43
CA LEU A 79 7.30 -8.46 -9.13
C LEU A 79 6.08 -9.38 -8.99
N GLY A 80 4.90 -8.96 -9.46
CA GLY A 80 3.70 -9.80 -9.46
C GLY A 80 3.86 -11.05 -10.32
N THR A 81 4.42 -10.89 -11.52
CA THR A 81 4.66 -12.03 -12.44
C THR A 81 5.71 -12.98 -11.89
N ILE A 82 6.87 -12.46 -11.44
CA ILE A 82 7.95 -13.28 -10.90
C ILE A 82 7.55 -13.95 -9.59
N GLY A 83 6.86 -13.24 -8.70
CA GLY A 83 6.34 -13.80 -7.46
C GLY A 83 5.38 -14.96 -7.72
N TYR A 84 4.47 -14.81 -8.69
CA TYR A 84 3.56 -15.88 -9.06
C TYR A 84 4.29 -17.08 -9.71
N MET A 85 5.33 -16.85 -10.52
CA MET A 85 6.16 -17.94 -11.07
C MET A 85 6.97 -18.67 -9.99
N CYS A 86 7.40 -17.97 -8.93
CA CYS A 86 8.20 -18.54 -7.85
C CYS A 86 7.36 -19.37 -6.87
N PHE A 87 6.22 -18.84 -6.41
CA PHE A 87 5.42 -19.46 -5.33
C PHE A 87 4.16 -20.16 -5.82
N GLY A 88 3.69 -19.83 -7.02
CA GLY A 88 2.51 -20.42 -7.64
C GLY A 88 1.25 -20.37 -6.77
N ALA A 89 0.56 -21.51 -6.67
CA ALA A 89 -0.68 -21.63 -5.89
C ALA A 89 -0.48 -21.49 -4.37
N HIS A 90 0.76 -21.56 -3.88
CA HIS A 90 1.07 -21.43 -2.47
C HIS A 90 1.34 -19.98 -2.04
N ILE A 91 1.26 -19.01 -2.96
CA ILE A 91 1.50 -17.61 -2.64
C ILE A 91 0.46 -17.12 -1.62
N GLY A 92 0.92 -16.78 -0.41
CA GLY A 92 0.11 -16.06 0.58
C GLY A 92 -0.25 -14.64 0.15
N GLY A 93 -1.08 -13.96 0.94
CA GLY A 93 -1.58 -12.60 0.66
C GLY A 93 -0.50 -11.52 0.50
N SER A 94 0.71 -11.78 0.98
CA SER A 94 1.89 -10.95 0.69
C SER A 94 3.11 -11.81 0.35
N ILE A 95 4.00 -11.27 -0.49
CA ILE A 95 5.21 -11.98 -0.91
C ILE A 95 6.16 -12.26 0.25
N THR A 96 6.17 -11.38 1.26
CA THR A 96 7.05 -11.50 2.43
C THR A 96 6.68 -12.67 3.33
N LEU A 97 5.40 -13.10 3.34
CA LEU A 97 4.96 -14.28 4.08
C LEU A 97 5.55 -15.59 3.52
N ASN A 98 5.80 -15.62 2.21
CA ASN A 98 6.29 -16.81 1.52
C ASN A 98 7.83 -16.98 1.61
N LEU A 99 8.54 -15.99 2.16
CA LEU A 99 9.99 -16.06 2.35
C LEU A 99 10.37 -17.01 3.51
N PRO A 100 11.47 -17.76 3.36
CA PRO A 100 11.92 -18.72 4.37
C PRO A 100 12.28 -18.05 5.70
N ASN A 101 12.04 -18.74 6.80
CA ASN A 101 12.31 -18.23 8.16
C ASN A 101 13.77 -18.47 8.56
N CYS A 102 14.72 -17.86 7.85
CA CYS A 102 16.10 -17.76 8.32
C CYS A 102 16.48 -16.31 8.62
N TRP A 103 17.51 -16.13 9.45
CA TRP A 103 17.91 -14.85 10.03
C TRP A 103 18.02 -13.72 9.00
N THR A 104 18.56 -14.01 7.82
CA THR A 104 18.69 -13.04 6.73
C THR A 104 17.34 -12.53 6.23
N TYR A 105 16.40 -13.42 5.90
CA TYR A 105 15.09 -12.97 5.41
C TYR A 105 14.20 -12.42 6.53
N GLN A 106 14.42 -12.82 7.78
CA GLN A 106 13.78 -12.18 8.92
C GLN A 106 14.20 -10.70 9.03
N ALA A 107 15.49 -10.40 8.82
CA ALA A 107 15.97 -9.03 8.75
C ALA A 107 15.39 -8.27 7.54
N VAL A 108 15.24 -8.92 6.39
CA VAL A 108 14.58 -8.34 5.20
C VAL A 108 13.13 -7.97 5.48
N LYS A 109 12.37 -8.87 6.13
CA LYS A 109 10.98 -8.64 6.57
C LYS A 109 10.91 -7.43 7.50
N LEU A 110 11.79 -7.35 8.50
CA LEU A 110 11.88 -6.21 9.42
C LEU A 110 12.17 -4.88 8.70
N LEU A 111 13.16 -4.85 7.81
CA LEU A 111 13.52 -3.65 7.04
C LEU A 111 12.41 -3.24 6.06
N TYR A 112 11.63 -4.21 5.57
CA TYR A 112 10.47 -3.96 4.73
C TYR A 112 9.32 -3.34 5.55
N CYS A 113 8.97 -3.92 6.70
CA CYS A 113 7.97 -3.39 7.62
C CYS A 113 8.34 -1.99 8.13
N PHE A 114 9.61 -1.75 8.45
CA PHE A 114 10.09 -0.41 8.81
C PHE A 114 9.93 0.60 7.66
N GLY A 115 10.14 0.15 6.41
CA GLY A 115 9.87 0.96 5.23
C GLY A 115 8.40 1.36 5.13
N ILE A 116 7.50 0.39 5.30
CA ILE A 116 6.03 0.63 5.31
C ILE A 116 5.67 1.63 6.40
N PHE A 117 6.25 1.50 7.60
CA PHE A 117 6.00 2.43 8.70
C PHE A 117 6.36 3.89 8.35
N ILE A 118 7.50 4.10 7.67
CA ILE A 118 7.88 5.44 7.20
C ILE A 118 6.91 5.94 6.11
N THR A 119 6.53 5.08 5.16
CA THR A 119 5.58 5.44 4.10
C THR A 119 4.21 5.82 4.66
N PHE A 120 3.77 5.11 5.70
CA PHE A 120 2.55 5.46 6.43
C PHE A 120 2.65 6.88 7.01
N ALA A 121 3.74 7.21 7.70
CA ALA A 121 3.95 8.57 8.22
C ALA A 121 3.93 9.66 7.12
N LEU A 122 4.45 9.36 5.92
CA LEU A 122 4.38 10.26 4.76
C LEU A 122 2.95 10.40 4.22
N GLN A 123 2.12 9.37 4.28
CA GLN A 123 0.72 9.47 3.86
C GLN A 123 -0.08 10.41 4.77
N PHE A 124 0.24 10.50 6.07
CA PHE A 124 -0.37 11.50 6.98
C PHE A 124 0.01 12.94 6.70
N TYR A 125 1.15 13.16 6.04
CA TYR A 125 1.62 14.50 5.75
C TYR A 125 0.61 15.27 4.88
N VAL A 126 -0.01 14.59 3.91
CA VAL A 126 -0.99 15.17 2.99
C VAL A 126 -2.24 15.70 3.69
N PRO A 127 -3.02 14.89 4.44
CA PRO A 127 -4.20 15.39 5.12
C PRO A 127 -3.82 16.43 6.16
N ALA A 128 -2.66 16.34 6.80
CA ALA A 128 -2.18 17.39 7.70
C ALA A 128 -1.97 18.72 6.97
N GLU A 129 -1.23 18.77 5.85
CA GLU A 129 -1.00 20.00 5.09
C GLU A 129 -2.27 20.59 4.47
N ILE A 130 -3.27 19.77 4.14
CA ILE A 130 -4.53 20.26 3.54
C ILE A 130 -5.54 20.70 4.61
N LEU A 131 -5.72 19.89 5.67
CA LEU A 131 -6.78 20.10 6.66
C LEU A 131 -6.41 21.20 7.67
N ILE A 132 -5.17 21.19 8.17
CA ILE A 132 -4.71 22.10 9.24
C ILE A 132 -4.90 23.57 8.86
N PRO A 133 -4.36 24.09 7.73
CA PRO A 133 -4.52 25.50 7.40
C PRO A 133 -5.99 25.90 7.17
N THR A 134 -6.81 24.99 6.64
CA THR A 134 -8.24 25.22 6.38
C THR A 134 -9.05 25.40 7.68
N VAL A 135 -8.65 24.71 8.76
CA VAL A 135 -9.30 24.80 10.06
C VAL A 135 -8.72 25.93 10.91
N VAL A 136 -7.38 26.08 10.91
CA VAL A 136 -6.69 27.15 11.67
C VAL A 136 -7.13 28.54 11.19
N ALA A 137 -7.35 28.75 9.89
CA ALA A 137 -7.86 30.00 9.35
C ALA A 137 -9.26 30.42 9.86
N ARG A 138 -9.99 29.53 10.53
CA ARG A 138 -11.33 29.80 11.12
C ARG A 138 -11.29 30.04 12.63
N VAL A 139 -10.14 29.91 13.27
CA VAL A 139 -9.98 30.00 14.72
C VAL A 139 -9.13 31.22 15.10
N SER A 140 -9.31 31.75 16.30
CA SER A 140 -8.51 32.87 16.80
C SER A 140 -7.06 32.47 17.11
N GLU A 141 -6.13 33.42 16.93
CA GLU A 141 -4.67 33.29 17.08
C GLU A 141 -4.24 32.62 18.41
N ARG A 142 -5.05 32.79 19.46
CA ARG A 142 -4.80 32.26 20.80
C ARG A 142 -4.97 30.74 20.93
N TRP A 143 -5.73 30.12 20.02
CA TRP A 143 -6.03 28.68 20.03
C TRP A 143 -5.37 27.93 18.86
N GLU A 144 -4.65 28.61 17.96
CA GLU A 144 -4.07 27.98 16.75
C GLU A 144 -3.17 26.79 17.08
N THR A 145 -2.22 26.96 18.00
CA THR A 145 -1.27 25.89 18.38
C THR A 145 -1.98 24.71 19.06
N ALA A 146 -3.02 24.98 19.85
CA ALA A 146 -3.80 23.94 20.51
C ALA A 146 -4.67 23.17 19.50
N VAL A 147 -5.28 23.86 18.53
CA VAL A 147 -6.10 23.27 17.47
C VAL A 147 -5.26 22.48 16.48
N ASP A 148 -4.07 22.96 16.09
CA ASP A 148 -3.12 22.20 15.26
C ASP A 148 -2.75 20.87 15.93
N LEU A 149 -2.36 20.91 17.21
CA LEU A 149 -1.96 19.71 17.95
C LEU A 149 -3.14 18.73 18.13
N LEU A 150 -4.34 19.25 18.42
CA LEU A 150 -5.55 18.44 18.57
C LEU A 150 -5.98 17.81 17.24
N LEU A 151 -5.90 18.53 16.12
CA LEU A 151 -6.20 18.00 14.79
C LEU A 151 -5.22 16.90 14.38
N ARG A 152 -3.91 17.11 14.59
CA ARG A 152 -2.89 16.08 14.32
C ARG A 152 -3.13 14.84 15.15
N THR A 153 -3.40 15.01 16.45
CA THR A 153 -3.68 13.89 17.35
C THR A 153 -4.98 13.18 16.98
N GLY A 154 -6.03 13.93 16.62
CA GLY A 154 -7.32 13.40 16.17
C GLY A 154 -7.21 12.59 14.87
N LEU A 155 -6.48 13.09 13.88
CA LEU A 155 -6.19 12.38 12.63
C LEU A 155 -5.49 11.05 12.88
N VAL A 156 -4.47 11.04 13.74
CA VAL A 156 -3.76 9.80 14.12
C VAL A 156 -4.70 8.82 14.81
N ILE A 157 -5.49 9.26 15.80
CA ILE A 157 -6.45 8.39 16.50
C ILE A 157 -7.48 7.81 15.54
N PHE A 158 -8.03 8.62 14.63
CA PHE A 158 -9.00 8.19 13.63
C PHE A 158 -8.44 7.11 12.72
N THR A 159 -7.22 7.30 12.22
CA THR A 159 -6.58 6.30 11.38
C THR A 159 -6.13 5.04 12.12
N CYS A 160 -5.71 5.12 13.38
CA CYS A 160 -5.47 3.94 14.21
C CYS A 160 -6.77 3.13 14.38
N LYS A 161 -7.91 3.80 14.55
CA LYS A 161 -9.23 3.14 14.60
C LYS A 161 -9.58 2.46 13.27
N LEU A 162 -9.41 3.16 12.15
CA LEU A 162 -9.61 2.58 10.81
C LEU A 162 -8.69 1.39 10.55
N LEU A 163 -7.42 1.48 10.94
CA LEU A 163 -6.46 0.39 10.78
C LEU A 163 -6.87 -0.85 11.59
N ILE A 164 -7.35 -0.69 12.82
CA ILE A 164 -7.86 -1.80 13.64
C ILE A 164 -9.04 -2.47 12.94
N VAL A 165 -10.00 -1.67 12.43
CA VAL A 165 -11.15 -2.20 11.69
C VAL A 165 -10.70 -2.94 10.43
N HIS A 166 -9.76 -2.37 9.66
CA HIS A 166 -9.24 -2.98 8.45
C HIS A 166 -8.50 -4.30 8.73
N LEU A 167 -7.65 -4.35 9.77
CA LEU A 167 -6.96 -5.57 10.18
C LEU A 167 -7.94 -6.65 10.66
N GLU A 168 -9.01 -6.25 11.33
CA GLU A 168 -10.08 -7.16 11.74
C GLU A 168 -10.77 -7.75 10.50
N GLU A 169 -11.08 -6.93 9.49
CA GLU A 169 -11.69 -7.39 8.23
C GLU A 169 -10.75 -8.28 7.39
N GLU A 170 -9.46 -7.95 7.30
CA GLU A 170 -8.46 -8.78 6.61
C GLU A 170 -8.33 -10.15 7.29
N SER A 171 -8.34 -10.17 8.63
CA SER A 171 -8.29 -11.42 9.41
C SER A 171 -9.54 -12.28 9.22
N VAL A 172 -10.70 -11.65 9.05
CA VAL A 172 -11.98 -12.32 8.75
C VAL A 172 -11.95 -12.88 7.33
N CYS A 173 -11.47 -12.11 6.35
CA CYS A 173 -11.32 -12.55 4.95
C CYS A 173 -10.38 -13.75 4.82
N LEU A 174 -9.25 -13.74 5.54
CA LEU A 174 -8.30 -14.86 5.57
C LEU A 174 -8.86 -16.12 6.25
N SER A 175 -9.78 -15.95 7.20
CA SER A 175 -10.39 -17.04 7.96
C SER A 175 -11.59 -17.65 7.23
N THR A 176 -12.21 -16.93 6.28
CA THR A 176 -13.34 -17.44 5.50
C THR A 176 -12.91 -18.28 4.29
N PRO A 177 -13.51 -19.46 4.07
CA PRO A 177 -13.19 -20.29 2.91
C PRO A 177 -13.60 -19.61 1.59
N PRO A 178 -12.79 -19.74 0.52
CA PRO A 178 -13.02 -19.05 -0.74
C PRO A 178 -14.34 -19.48 -1.39
N GLY A 179 -15.27 -18.52 -1.53
CA GLY A 179 -16.60 -18.73 -2.14
C GLY A 179 -17.81 -18.49 -1.21
N SER A 180 -17.58 -18.04 0.02
CA SER A 180 -18.64 -17.65 0.96
C SER A 180 -19.26 -16.29 0.62
N SER A 181 -20.59 -16.17 0.69
CA SER A 181 -21.36 -14.93 0.48
C SER A 181 -21.02 -13.80 1.44
N LYS A 182 -20.24 -14.07 2.50
CA LYS A 182 -19.73 -13.08 3.46
C LYS A 182 -18.52 -12.27 2.96
N GLN A 183 -17.93 -12.62 1.82
CA GLN A 183 -16.77 -11.91 1.25
C GLN A 183 -17.16 -10.65 0.45
N PHE A 184 -18.39 -10.59 -0.05
CA PHE A 184 -18.94 -9.45 -0.80
C PHE A 184 -19.25 -8.17 0.02
N PRO A 185 -19.79 -8.23 1.25
CA PRO A 185 -20.06 -7.00 2.02
C PRO A 185 -18.80 -6.27 2.49
N VAL A 186 -17.66 -6.97 2.62
CA VAL A 186 -16.35 -6.38 2.99
C VAL A 186 -15.78 -5.53 1.86
N ILE A 187 -15.91 -6.00 0.61
CA ILE A 187 -15.46 -5.25 -0.57
C ILE A 187 -16.34 -4.01 -0.81
N ALA A 188 -17.65 -4.11 -0.56
CA ALA A 188 -18.58 -2.99 -0.74
C ALA A 188 -18.37 -1.84 0.26
N LEU A 189 -17.73 -2.10 1.41
CA LEU A 189 -17.43 -1.08 2.43
C LEU A 189 -16.16 -0.29 2.10
N LEU A 190 -15.24 -0.88 1.33
CA LEU A 190 -14.02 -0.24 0.80
C LEU A 190 -14.31 0.77 -0.32
N ASP A 191 -15.45 0.65 -1.01
CA ASP A 191 -15.88 1.64 -2.01
C ASP A 191 -16.58 2.87 -1.39
N TYR A 192 -16.85 2.84 -0.07
CA TYR A 192 -17.62 3.88 0.64
C TYR A 192 -16.80 4.73 1.63
N LEU A 193 -15.48 4.49 1.75
CA LEU A 193 -14.52 5.30 2.50
C LEU A 193 -13.47 5.89 1.55
#